data_AF-A0A7K9TNB6-F1
#
_entry.id   AF-A0A7K9TNB6-F1
#
_cell.length_a   1.000
_cell.length_b   1.000
_cell.length_c   1.000
_cell.angle_alpha   90.00
_cell.angle_beta   90.00
_cell.angle_gamma   90.00
#
_symmetry.space_group_name_H-M   'P 1'
#
loop_
_entity.id
_entity.type
_entity.pdbx_description
1 polymer ?
#
loop_
_entity_poly.entity_id
_entity_poly.type
_entity_poly.pdbx_seq_one_letter_code
_entity_poly.pdbx_strand_id
1 'polypeptide(L)'
;VNSTRVCTDPLDDLSQLQDCSVFLKIINKIHQNEEGESTLEQPLPERVSFICGFLQKHCKHKSSAENLVSAQNLLEGEELALAKVAVLLLYHTSMSCKNPGDWNEFDYKTQVELASILRFVLDNEESLNENLDTFLQRKALLASSSSSSSEEHSPLLSLPHKREVRFLELQKIASSSGANNMFSGPPSSPMGDVMQTPQFQLRRLKKQLAVERENREELEVELAETRKLITEKESQVTMMQQRIDRLALLNEKQAADQLEPKEMEELREKNESLMMRLHEALKQCQDLKTEKGQMDRKINQLSEENGDLSFKLREIASHLVQLQEALNELSEEHNLALAQSQEKQGQLESELQAALQDKKCSEEKIEILQGKISLLEDQLSKLGDSTAQEKGEVMGDVLKMEELKQEVTSLTAKGAELQATVLRLEEEKQLREAALQSERARFEEETQQLGGLVTSLQNSLSESHRTRERLEQDLRTREAEVEA
;
A
#
# COMPACT_ATOMS: atom_id res chain seq x y z
N VAL A 1 37.92 -44.60 66.23
CA VAL A 1 36.50 -44.43 66.64
C VAL A 1 36.37 -43.39 67.76
N ASN A 2 36.99 -43.57 68.93
CA ASN A 2 36.90 -42.64 70.06
C ASN A 2 37.25 -41.18 69.72
N SER A 3 38.27 -40.95 68.86
CA SER A 3 38.66 -39.62 68.37
C SER A 3 37.58 -38.86 67.60
N THR A 4 36.54 -39.54 67.11
CA THR A 4 35.44 -38.88 66.38
C THR A 4 34.52 -38.09 67.31
N ARG A 5 34.63 -38.27 68.64
CA ARG A 5 33.81 -37.64 69.72
C ARG A 5 32.31 -37.85 69.55
N VAL A 6 31.95 -38.97 68.92
CA VAL A 6 30.58 -39.37 68.60
C VAL A 6 29.90 -40.08 69.79
N CYS A 7 30.69 -40.66 70.69
CA CYS A 7 30.24 -41.24 71.96
C CYS A 7 30.75 -40.40 73.13
N THR A 8 29.97 -40.32 74.20
CA THR A 8 30.32 -39.62 75.44
C THR A 8 31.32 -40.40 76.28
N ASP A 9 31.28 -41.73 76.19
CA ASP A 9 32.18 -42.65 76.90
C ASP A 9 33.16 -43.31 75.92
N PRO A 10 34.44 -43.49 76.31
CA PRO A 10 35.43 -44.18 75.48
C PRO A 10 35.08 -45.66 75.35
N LEU A 11 35.22 -46.18 74.14
CA LEU A 11 35.00 -47.61 73.84
C LEU A 11 36.33 -48.35 73.90
N ASP A 12 36.35 -49.47 74.61
CA ASP A 12 37.55 -50.29 74.86
C ASP A 12 37.55 -51.59 74.05
N ASP A 13 36.39 -52.05 73.56
CA ASP A 13 36.24 -53.31 72.82
C ASP A 13 35.40 -53.17 71.55
N LEU A 14 35.71 -53.96 70.52
CA LEU A 14 35.01 -54.00 69.24
C LEU A 14 33.56 -54.46 69.40
N SER A 15 33.27 -55.35 70.36
CA SER A 15 31.92 -55.83 70.67
C SER A 15 30.93 -54.70 71.00
N GLN A 16 31.40 -53.58 71.55
CA GLN A 16 30.58 -52.41 71.88
C GLN A 16 30.05 -51.68 70.64
N LEU A 17 30.57 -51.99 69.45
CA LEU A 17 30.11 -51.45 68.16
C LEU A 17 29.04 -52.33 67.49
N GLN A 18 28.67 -53.47 68.09
CA GLN A 18 27.68 -54.41 67.53
C GLN A 18 26.31 -53.76 67.32
N ASP A 19 25.96 -52.78 68.17
CA ASP A 19 24.69 -52.06 68.06
C ASP A 19 24.61 -51.13 66.83
N CYS A 20 25.71 -50.97 66.09
CA CYS A 20 25.85 -50.15 64.88
C CYS A 20 25.52 -48.65 65.07
N SER A 21 25.19 -48.20 66.28
CA SER A 21 24.75 -46.82 66.55
C SER A 21 25.88 -45.82 66.36
N VAL A 22 27.09 -46.22 66.77
CA VAL A 22 28.31 -45.43 66.64
C VAL A 22 28.69 -45.27 65.17
N PHE A 23 28.56 -46.34 64.38
CA PHE A 23 28.83 -46.29 62.94
C PHE A 23 27.86 -45.37 62.20
N LEU A 24 26.57 -45.42 62.53
CA LEU A 24 25.57 -44.50 61.96
C LEU A 24 25.90 -43.04 62.26
N LYS A 25 26.20 -42.72 63.52
CA LYS A 25 26.59 -41.36 63.90
C LYS A 25 27.89 -40.89 63.20
N ILE A 26 28.85 -41.79 62.98
CA ILE A 26 30.04 -41.50 62.17
C ILE A 26 29.65 -41.20 60.72
N ILE A 27 28.76 -42.00 60.11
CA ILE A 27 28.26 -41.78 58.75
C ILE A 27 27.56 -40.42 58.64
N ASN A 28 26.72 -40.05 59.62
CA ASN A 28 26.04 -38.75 59.67
C ASN A 28 27.05 -37.60 59.71
N LYS A 29 28.14 -37.76 60.47
CA LYS A 29 29.22 -36.76 60.52
C LYS A 29 29.95 -36.61 59.17
N ILE A 30 30.00 -37.65 58.33
CA ILE A 30 30.66 -37.58 57.02
C ILE A 30 29.78 -36.87 55.98
N HIS A 31 28.47 -37.14 55.96
CA HIS A 31 27.58 -36.68 54.87
C HIS A 31 26.54 -35.62 55.25
N GLN A 32 26.17 -35.42 56.53
CA GLN A 32 25.02 -34.61 56.95
C GLN A 32 23.71 -35.00 56.22
N ASN A 33 23.52 -36.29 55.94
CA ASN A 33 22.23 -36.77 55.44
C ASN A 33 21.24 -36.84 56.60
N GLU A 34 20.09 -36.17 56.47
CA GLU A 34 18.96 -36.26 57.41
C GLU A 34 18.42 -37.70 57.53
N GLU A 35 18.63 -38.53 56.50
CA GLU A 35 18.29 -39.96 56.47
C GLU A 35 18.94 -40.75 57.61
N GLY A 36 20.13 -40.34 58.03
CA GLY A 36 20.91 -41.03 59.05
C GLY A 36 20.46 -40.77 60.48
N GLU A 37 19.68 -39.72 60.74
CA GLU A 37 19.06 -39.49 62.06
C GLU A 37 17.80 -40.34 62.23
N SER A 38 16.99 -40.46 61.16
CA SER A 38 15.78 -41.30 61.15
C SER A 38 16.06 -42.79 61.32
N THR A 39 17.24 -43.27 60.90
CA THR A 39 17.65 -44.68 60.98
C THR A 39 18.25 -45.07 62.33
N LEU A 40 18.57 -44.12 63.22
CA LEU A 40 19.05 -44.43 64.58
C LEU A 40 17.97 -45.05 65.47
N GLU A 41 16.70 -44.72 65.22
CA GLU A 41 15.54 -45.23 65.97
C GLU A 41 15.03 -46.59 65.47
N GLN A 42 15.60 -47.11 64.38
CA GLN A 42 15.20 -48.36 63.73
C GLN A 42 15.84 -49.62 64.37
N PRO A 43 15.23 -50.81 64.22
CA PRO A 43 15.78 -52.06 64.74
C PRO A 43 17.14 -52.42 64.10
N LEU A 44 17.93 -53.24 64.79
CA LEU A 44 19.31 -53.62 64.38
C LEU A 44 19.44 -54.06 62.90
N PRO A 45 18.55 -54.87 62.32
CA PRO A 45 18.66 -55.28 60.92
C PRO A 45 18.56 -54.13 59.92
N GLU A 46 17.73 -53.13 60.20
CA GLU A 46 17.57 -51.95 59.35
C GLU A 46 18.81 -51.06 59.44
N ARG A 47 19.37 -50.91 60.65
CA ARG A 47 20.65 -50.20 60.88
C ARG A 47 21.83 -50.85 60.15
N VAL A 48 21.93 -52.19 60.21
CA VAL A 48 22.92 -52.98 59.48
C VAL A 48 22.74 -52.83 57.97
N SER A 49 21.51 -52.93 57.47
CA SER A 49 21.20 -52.76 56.05
C SER A 49 21.58 -51.38 55.54
N PHE A 50 21.32 -50.31 56.31
CA PHE A 50 21.72 -48.95 55.97
C PHE A 50 23.25 -48.80 55.86
N ILE A 51 24.01 -49.35 56.82
CA ILE A 51 25.48 -49.29 56.80
C ILE A 51 26.03 -50.05 55.60
N CYS A 52 25.53 -51.26 55.33
CA CYS A 52 25.93 -52.04 54.16
C CYS A 52 25.61 -51.31 52.85
N GLY A 53 24.41 -50.72 52.74
CA GLY A 53 23.99 -49.94 51.56
C GLY A 53 24.85 -48.69 51.36
N PHE A 54 25.19 -47.98 52.44
CA PHE A 54 26.11 -46.85 52.41
C PHE A 54 27.50 -47.25 51.90
N LEU A 55 28.10 -48.29 52.48
CA LEU A 55 29.42 -48.76 52.07
C LEU A 55 29.41 -49.23 50.61
N GLN A 56 28.35 -49.89 50.17
CA GLN A 56 28.18 -50.31 48.77
C GLN A 56 28.05 -49.13 47.81
N LYS A 57 27.28 -48.09 48.18
CA LYS A 57 27.10 -46.87 47.36
C LYS A 57 28.41 -46.11 47.18
N HIS A 58 29.24 -46.05 48.23
CA HIS A 58 30.44 -45.20 48.25
C HIS A 58 31.75 -45.94 47.90
N CYS A 59 31.75 -47.28 47.84
CA CYS A 59 32.86 -48.06 47.30
C CYS A 59 32.75 -48.22 45.77
N LYS A 60 33.88 -48.27 45.05
CA LYS A 60 33.90 -48.29 43.57
C LYS A 60 33.57 -49.65 42.94
N HIS A 61 33.37 -50.71 43.72
CA HIS A 61 33.05 -52.04 43.21
C HIS A 61 31.55 -52.13 42.86
N LYS A 62 31.16 -51.60 41.70
CA LYS A 62 29.80 -51.78 41.18
C LYS A 62 29.57 -53.13 40.48
N SER A 63 30.58 -54.02 40.47
CA SER A 63 30.59 -55.21 39.59
C SER A 63 30.91 -56.56 40.25
N SER A 64 31.10 -56.63 41.58
CA SER A 64 31.18 -57.92 42.29
C SER A 64 29.81 -58.23 42.89
N ALA A 65 29.30 -59.44 42.71
CA ALA A 65 28.04 -59.90 43.31
C ALA A 65 28.14 -60.05 44.85
N GLU A 66 29.34 -59.91 45.41
CA GLU A 66 29.60 -59.99 46.85
C GLU A 66 29.74 -58.60 47.49
N ASN A 67 28.92 -58.35 48.52
CA ASN A 67 29.02 -57.16 49.35
C ASN A 67 30.30 -57.21 50.20
N LEU A 68 31.03 -56.09 50.29
CA LEU A 68 32.28 -55.96 51.07
C LEU A 68 32.15 -56.33 52.56
N VAL A 69 30.93 -56.21 53.10
CA VAL A 69 30.58 -56.58 54.47
C VAL A 69 29.31 -57.41 54.41
N SER A 70 29.37 -58.65 54.91
CA SER A 70 28.22 -59.54 55.04
C SER A 70 27.28 -59.01 56.12
N ALA A 71 26.03 -58.70 55.74
CA ALA A 71 25.00 -58.26 56.69
C ALA A 71 24.72 -59.32 57.76
N GLN A 72 24.83 -60.60 57.40
CA GLN A 72 24.65 -61.72 58.32
C GLN A 72 25.73 -61.74 59.40
N ASN A 73 27.00 -61.58 59.00
CA ASN A 73 28.14 -61.58 59.92
C ASN A 73 28.13 -60.37 60.86
N LEU A 74 27.61 -59.23 60.38
CA LEU A 74 27.46 -58.03 61.19
C LEU A 74 26.33 -58.18 62.23
N LEU A 75 25.23 -58.86 61.89
CA LEU A 75 24.15 -59.21 62.82
C LEU A 75 24.61 -60.20 63.88
N GLU A 76 25.44 -61.16 63.50
CA GLU A 76 26.06 -62.13 64.41
C GLU A 76 27.12 -61.50 65.34
N GLY A 77 27.52 -60.25 65.09
CA GLY A 77 28.49 -59.52 65.90
C GLY A 77 29.94 -59.97 65.67
N GLU A 78 30.27 -60.49 64.49
CA GLU A 78 31.62 -60.93 64.17
C GLU A 78 32.60 -59.76 64.23
N GLU A 79 33.64 -59.85 65.07
CA GLU A 79 34.64 -58.78 65.26
C GLU A 79 35.33 -58.39 63.94
N LEU A 80 35.56 -59.35 63.05
CA LEU A 80 36.15 -59.10 61.74
C LEU A 80 35.24 -58.22 60.88
N ALA A 81 33.92 -58.45 60.89
CA ALA A 81 32.95 -57.63 60.15
C ALA A 81 32.89 -56.21 60.73
N LEU A 82 32.89 -56.06 62.05
CA LEU A 82 32.95 -54.76 62.73
C LEU A 82 34.24 -53.99 62.41
N ALA A 83 35.39 -54.68 62.39
CA ALA A 83 36.67 -54.09 62.01
C ALA A 83 36.71 -53.64 60.54
N LYS A 84 36.13 -54.42 59.61
CA LYS A 84 35.99 -54.00 58.19
C LYS A 84 35.21 -52.71 58.06
N VAL A 85 34.04 -52.62 58.72
CA VAL A 85 33.23 -51.40 58.74
C VAL A 85 34.03 -50.22 59.28
N ALA A 86 34.76 -50.41 60.40
CA ALA A 86 35.59 -49.36 60.99
C ALA A 86 36.71 -48.86 60.05
N VAL A 87 37.40 -49.76 59.33
CA VAL A 87 38.45 -49.41 58.36
C VAL A 87 37.89 -48.66 57.15
N LEU A 88 36.75 -49.09 56.63
CA LEU A 88 36.10 -48.41 55.51
C LEU A 88 35.63 -47.02 55.92
N LEU A 89 35.00 -46.88 57.09
CA LEU A 89 34.59 -45.58 57.62
C LEU A 89 35.78 -44.67 57.91
N LEU A 90 36.92 -45.22 58.37
CA LEU A 90 38.16 -44.47 58.50
C LEU A 90 38.59 -43.89 57.15
N TYR A 91 38.64 -44.70 56.10
CA TYR A 91 38.98 -44.26 54.75
C TYR A 91 38.00 -43.19 54.22
N HIS A 92 36.70 -43.38 54.40
CA HIS A 92 35.68 -42.41 53.97
C HIS A 92 35.77 -41.09 54.75
N THR A 93 36.07 -41.14 56.04
CA THR A 93 36.29 -39.96 56.87
C THR A 93 37.53 -39.20 56.40
N SER A 94 38.64 -39.90 56.15
CA SER A 94 39.88 -39.29 55.63
C SER A 94 39.70 -38.68 54.23
N MET A 95 38.83 -39.26 53.40
CA MET A 95 38.51 -38.76 52.06
C MET A 95 37.55 -37.56 52.04
N SER A 96 36.87 -37.27 53.16
CA SER A 96 35.94 -36.14 53.24
C SER A 96 36.67 -34.78 53.30
N CYS A 97 36.05 -33.73 52.75
CA CYS A 97 36.49 -32.34 52.92
C CYS A 97 36.09 -31.78 54.29
N LYS A 98 35.04 -32.33 54.91
CA LYS A 98 34.30 -31.64 55.97
C LYS A 98 34.97 -31.71 57.34
N ASN A 99 35.88 -32.67 57.58
CA ASN A 99 36.65 -32.80 58.83
C ASN A 99 37.97 -33.56 58.59
N PRO A 100 39.08 -32.91 58.22
CA PRO A 100 40.39 -33.54 58.39
C PRO A 100 40.64 -33.61 59.89
N GLY A 101 40.39 -34.78 60.51
CA GLY A 101 40.72 -34.97 61.93
C GLY A 101 42.16 -34.55 62.21
N ASP A 102 42.42 -33.96 63.37
CA ASP A 102 43.79 -33.61 63.75
C ASP A 102 44.53 -34.89 64.14
N TRP A 103 45.15 -35.52 63.14
CA TRP A 103 45.85 -36.79 63.32
C TRP A 103 47.09 -36.68 64.23
N ASN A 104 47.49 -35.45 64.59
CA ASN A 104 48.56 -35.21 65.56
C ASN A 104 48.11 -35.46 67.01
N GLU A 105 46.81 -35.63 67.28
CA GLU A 105 46.28 -35.99 68.60
C GLU A 105 46.64 -37.45 68.99
N PHE A 106 46.99 -38.30 68.02
CA PHE A 106 47.36 -39.70 68.26
C PHE A 106 48.83 -39.87 68.60
N ASP A 107 49.14 -40.89 69.40
CA ASP A 107 50.49 -41.37 69.63
C ASP A 107 51.12 -41.93 68.33
N TYR A 108 52.45 -41.82 68.21
CA TYR A 108 53.17 -42.18 66.98
C TYR A 108 52.90 -43.62 66.53
N LYS A 109 52.80 -44.57 67.47
CA LYS A 109 52.49 -45.98 67.17
C LYS A 109 51.12 -46.12 66.52
N THR A 110 50.10 -45.48 67.09
CA THR A 110 48.75 -45.43 66.50
C THR A 110 48.75 -44.76 65.13
N GLN A 111 49.53 -43.68 64.95
CA GLN A 111 49.65 -43.01 63.64
C GLN A 111 50.25 -43.93 62.57
N VAL A 112 51.31 -44.69 62.89
CA VAL A 112 51.93 -45.66 61.97
C VAL A 112 50.93 -46.74 61.57
N GLU A 113 50.19 -47.29 62.55
CA GLU A 113 49.19 -48.32 62.30
C GLU A 113 48.05 -47.79 61.42
N LEU A 114 47.48 -46.62 61.74
CA LEU A 114 46.43 -46.00 60.95
C LEU A 114 46.92 -45.64 59.54
N ALA A 115 48.16 -45.16 59.40
CA ALA A 115 48.76 -44.87 58.10
C ALA A 115 48.94 -46.15 57.28
N SER A 116 49.35 -47.26 57.90
CA SER A 116 49.48 -48.57 57.23
C SER A 116 48.12 -49.09 56.74
N ILE A 117 47.07 -48.93 57.55
CA ILE A 117 45.70 -49.32 57.20
C ILE A 117 45.19 -48.46 56.04
N LEU A 118 45.34 -47.14 56.14
CA LEU A 118 44.87 -46.22 55.09
C LEU A 118 45.63 -46.44 53.79
N ARG A 119 46.94 -46.65 53.85
CA ARG A 119 47.77 -46.95 52.68
C ARG A 119 47.38 -48.27 52.03
N PHE A 120 47.12 -49.31 52.82
CA PHE A 120 46.60 -50.57 52.32
C PHE A 120 45.28 -50.39 51.56
N VAL A 121 44.33 -49.64 52.12
CA VAL A 121 43.04 -49.35 51.47
C VAL A 121 43.22 -48.54 50.18
N LEU A 122 44.18 -47.61 50.15
CA LEU A 122 44.51 -46.85 48.94
C LEU A 122 45.13 -47.73 47.85
N ASP A 123 46.03 -48.62 48.21
CA ASP A 123 46.75 -49.48 47.26
C ASP A 123 45.84 -50.58 46.69
N ASN A 124 44.81 -51.01 47.45
CA ASN A 124 43.91 -52.12 47.09
C ASN A 124 42.45 -51.69 46.83
N GLU A 125 42.17 -50.42 46.51
CA GLU A 125 40.81 -49.88 46.30
C GLU A 125 40.00 -50.65 45.23
N GLU A 126 40.64 -51.38 44.31
CA GLU A 126 39.99 -52.14 43.22
C GLU A 126 39.82 -53.65 43.50
N SER A 127 40.43 -54.17 44.57
CA SER A 127 40.33 -55.58 44.99
C SER A 127 40.15 -55.75 46.51
N LEU A 128 39.48 -54.79 47.17
CA LEU A 128 39.44 -54.71 48.63
C LEU A 128 38.73 -55.92 49.28
N ASN A 129 37.75 -56.52 48.60
CA ASN A 129 36.94 -57.63 49.10
C ASN A 129 37.78 -58.87 49.49
N GLU A 130 38.78 -59.23 48.70
CA GLU A 130 39.58 -60.44 48.91
C GLU A 130 40.78 -60.20 49.86
N ASN A 131 41.29 -58.97 49.89
CA ASN A 131 42.56 -58.64 50.53
C ASN A 131 42.39 -58.08 51.96
N LEU A 132 41.26 -57.46 52.27
CA LEU A 132 41.05 -56.84 53.58
C LEU A 132 40.98 -57.86 54.73
N ASP A 133 40.38 -59.02 54.47
CA ASP A 133 40.21 -60.10 55.45
C ASP A 133 41.55 -60.66 55.89
N THR A 134 42.40 -60.97 54.92
CA THR A 134 43.75 -61.49 55.16
C THR A 134 44.64 -60.44 55.84
N PHE A 135 44.46 -59.15 55.53
CA PHE A 135 45.18 -58.05 56.16
C PHE A 135 44.78 -57.87 57.64
N LEU A 136 43.48 -57.88 57.94
CA LEU A 136 42.97 -57.73 59.31
C LEU A 136 43.29 -58.94 60.17
N GLN A 137 43.14 -60.17 59.65
CA GLN A 137 43.51 -61.39 60.36
C GLN A 137 45.01 -61.44 60.66
N ARG A 138 45.87 -61.07 59.70
CA ARG A 138 47.34 -61.02 59.94
C ARG A 138 47.70 -60.02 61.04
N LYS A 139 47.02 -58.87 61.11
CA LYS A 139 47.23 -57.89 62.19
C LYS A 139 46.69 -58.38 63.54
N ALA A 140 45.57 -59.11 63.56
CA ALA A 140 45.02 -59.72 64.78
C ALA A 140 45.99 -60.76 65.38
N LEU A 141 46.61 -61.62 64.56
CA LEU A 141 47.62 -62.59 65.03
C LEU A 141 48.88 -61.91 65.61
N LEU A 142 49.29 -60.76 65.06
CA LEU A 142 50.43 -60.01 65.57
C LEU A 142 50.13 -59.29 66.90
N ALA A 143 48.87 -58.96 67.18
CA ALA A 143 48.43 -58.35 68.44
C ALA A 143 48.34 -59.36 69.60
N SER A 144 47.99 -60.62 69.34
CA SER A 144 47.95 -61.68 70.37
C SER A 144 49.34 -62.19 70.80
N SER A 145 50.41 -61.75 70.12
CA SER A 145 51.78 -62.20 70.36
C SER A 145 52.60 -61.25 71.24
N SER A 146 52.06 -60.08 71.62
CA SER A 146 52.77 -59.05 72.38
C SER A 146 52.65 -59.22 73.91
N SER A 147 53.05 -60.38 74.42
CA SER A 147 53.27 -60.63 75.85
C SER A 147 54.47 -61.56 76.07
N SER A 148 55.63 -61.23 75.53
CA SER A 148 56.90 -61.76 76.06
C SER A 148 58.05 -60.82 75.75
N SER A 149 58.75 -60.38 76.80
CA SER A 149 59.94 -59.55 76.75
C SER A 149 61.17 -60.37 76.35
N SER A 150 62.01 -59.86 75.46
CA SER A 150 63.47 -59.71 75.67
C SER A 150 64.14 -59.10 74.44
N GLU A 151 65.15 -58.28 74.67
CA GLU A 151 65.99 -57.63 73.66
C GLU A 151 66.91 -58.62 72.90
N GLU A 152 67.44 -58.08 71.79
CA GLU A 152 68.63 -58.46 71.01
C GLU A 152 68.45 -59.28 69.71
N HIS A 153 68.72 -58.54 68.63
CA HIS A 153 69.32 -58.91 67.34
C HIS A 153 68.57 -59.82 66.35
N SER A 154 68.32 -59.22 65.18
CA SER A 154 67.69 -59.67 63.92
C SER A 154 68.14 -61.04 63.36
N PRO A 155 67.45 -61.59 62.32
CA PRO A 155 67.82 -61.22 60.94
C PRO A 155 66.68 -61.05 59.92
N LEU A 156 67.04 -60.27 58.91
CA LEU A 156 66.39 -59.88 57.65
C LEU A 156 65.86 -61.04 56.80
N LEU A 157 64.86 -60.77 55.94
CA LEU A 157 64.78 -61.05 54.48
C LEU A 157 63.42 -60.47 53.98
N SER A 158 63.24 -59.74 52.89
CA SER A 158 64.11 -59.39 51.76
C SER A 158 63.40 -58.28 50.93
N LEU A 159 63.95 -57.06 50.91
CA LEU A 159 63.60 -56.04 49.90
C LEU A 159 64.81 -55.90 48.95
N PRO A 160 64.63 -56.02 47.62
CA PRO A 160 65.75 -56.02 46.69
C PRO A 160 66.42 -54.65 46.67
N HIS A 161 67.74 -54.64 46.86
CA HIS A 161 68.58 -53.47 46.77
C HIS A 161 68.44 -52.82 45.38
N LYS A 162 67.90 -51.60 45.34
CA LYS A 162 68.13 -50.69 44.23
C LYS A 162 69.14 -49.66 44.67
N ARG A 163 70.25 -49.63 43.94
CA ARG A 163 71.34 -48.64 43.99
C ARG A 163 70.76 -47.25 44.27
N GLU A 164 71.19 -46.65 45.36
CA GLU A 164 70.90 -45.26 45.70
C GLU A 164 71.65 -44.37 44.70
N VAL A 165 70.97 -44.05 43.59
CA VAL A 165 71.34 -42.88 42.79
C VAL A 165 70.83 -41.69 43.58
N ARG A 166 71.75 -40.93 44.20
CA ARG A 166 71.42 -39.61 44.74
C ARG A 166 70.97 -38.73 43.59
N PHE A 167 69.67 -38.67 43.35
CA PHE A 167 69.11 -37.56 42.61
C PHE A 167 69.29 -36.32 43.49
N LEU A 168 69.91 -35.29 42.92
CA LEU A 168 69.82 -33.94 43.46
C LEU A 168 68.33 -33.69 43.76
N GLU A 169 68.03 -33.27 44.97
CA GLU A 169 66.70 -32.86 45.39
C GLU A 169 66.17 -31.84 44.37
N LEU A 170 65.29 -32.28 43.46
CA LEU A 170 64.62 -31.40 42.53
C LEU A 170 63.69 -30.54 43.36
N GLN A 171 64.18 -29.35 43.70
CA GLN A 171 63.40 -28.27 44.28
C GLN A 171 62.08 -28.17 43.50
N LYS A 172 60.96 -28.41 44.19
CA LYS A 172 59.62 -28.21 43.65
C LYS A 172 59.49 -26.75 43.20
N ILE A 173 59.57 -26.51 41.90
CA ILE A 173 59.17 -25.24 41.29
C ILE A 173 57.74 -25.42 40.77
N ALA A 174 56.89 -24.43 41.05
CA ALA A 174 55.45 -24.28 40.77
C ALA A 174 54.52 -24.85 41.88
N SER A 175 53.60 -24.09 42.49
CA SER A 175 53.15 -22.70 42.31
C SER A 175 52.70 -22.12 43.65
N SER A 176 53.02 -20.83 43.82
CA SER A 176 52.56 -19.82 44.78
C SER A 176 51.25 -20.08 45.56
N SER A 177 51.31 -20.15 46.89
CA SER A 177 51.09 -19.02 47.82
C SER A 177 51.21 -19.55 49.26
N GLY A 178 51.96 -18.86 50.11
CA GLY A 178 52.21 -19.28 51.49
C GLY A 178 53.67 -19.03 51.87
N ALA A 179 54.03 -17.76 51.98
CA ALA A 179 55.27 -17.38 52.62
C ALA A 179 55.22 -17.77 54.11
N ASN A 180 56.39 -18.15 54.64
CA ASN A 180 56.73 -18.44 56.04
C ASN A 180 56.60 -19.90 56.51
N ASN A 181 57.67 -20.68 56.32
CA ASN A 181 58.48 -21.15 57.44
C ASN A 181 59.79 -21.79 56.93
N MET A 182 60.89 -21.05 57.08
CA MET A 182 62.23 -21.64 57.12
C MET A 182 62.45 -22.22 58.52
N PHE A 183 63.00 -23.44 58.57
CA PHE A 183 63.41 -24.24 59.72
C PHE A 183 62.36 -25.14 60.40
N SER A 184 62.69 -26.44 60.38
CA SER A 184 62.16 -27.55 61.17
C SER A 184 60.63 -27.61 61.30
N GLY A 185 59.98 -28.15 60.27
CA GLY A 185 58.67 -28.76 60.49
C GLY A 185 58.80 -29.92 61.50
N PRO A 186 57.78 -30.16 62.34
CA PRO A 186 57.76 -31.35 63.22
C PRO A 186 57.96 -32.61 62.37
N PRO A 187 58.51 -33.72 62.94
CA PRO A 187 58.72 -34.96 62.18
C PRO A 187 57.44 -35.28 61.41
N SER A 188 57.56 -35.56 60.12
CA SER A 188 56.39 -35.83 59.28
C SER A 188 55.56 -36.92 59.94
N SER A 189 54.31 -36.59 60.28
CA SER A 189 53.39 -37.59 60.83
C SER A 189 53.24 -38.69 59.76
N PRO A 190 53.39 -39.98 60.10
CA PRO A 190 53.16 -41.08 59.15
C PRO A 190 51.80 -40.98 58.43
N MET A 191 50.80 -40.45 59.12
CA MET A 191 49.46 -40.21 58.58
C MET A 191 49.46 -39.01 57.61
N GLY A 192 50.21 -37.95 57.93
CA GLY A 192 50.45 -36.81 57.05
C GLY A 192 51.11 -37.21 55.73
N ASP A 193 52.10 -38.11 55.76
CA ASP A 193 52.80 -38.58 54.56
C ASP A 193 51.89 -39.33 53.59
N VAL A 194 50.99 -40.17 54.11
CA VAL A 194 49.98 -40.87 53.28
C VAL A 194 49.00 -39.87 52.65
N MET A 195 48.52 -38.90 53.42
CA MET A 195 47.58 -37.90 52.92
C MET A 195 48.19 -36.91 51.94
N GLN A 196 49.49 -36.59 52.08
CA GLN A 196 50.22 -35.71 51.18
C GLN A 196 50.67 -36.44 49.90
N THR A 197 50.46 -37.75 49.81
CA THR A 197 50.78 -38.51 48.60
C THR A 197 49.89 -38.04 47.43
N PRO A 198 50.44 -37.78 46.23
CA PRO A 198 49.65 -37.28 45.08
C PRO A 198 48.44 -38.14 44.74
N GLN A 199 48.53 -39.45 44.94
CA GLN A 199 47.44 -40.41 44.73
C GLN A 199 46.27 -40.15 45.69
N PHE A 200 46.53 -39.90 46.98
CA PHE A 200 45.50 -39.59 47.97
C PHE A 200 44.83 -38.25 47.64
N GLN A 201 45.63 -37.22 47.41
CA GLN A 201 45.13 -35.87 47.09
C GLN A 201 44.29 -35.86 45.81
N LEU A 202 44.75 -36.49 44.73
CA LEU A 202 44.02 -36.57 43.47
C LEU A 202 42.70 -37.33 43.64
N ARG A 203 42.69 -38.43 44.41
CA ARG A 203 41.46 -39.20 44.67
C ARG A 203 40.46 -38.41 45.50
N ARG A 204 40.93 -37.70 46.54
CA ARG A 204 40.11 -36.80 47.35
C ARG A 204 39.49 -35.69 46.50
N LEU A 205 40.28 -35.01 45.68
CA LEU A 205 39.80 -33.96 44.78
C LEU A 205 38.79 -34.49 43.75
N LYS A 206 39.03 -35.68 43.17
CA LYS A 206 38.08 -36.31 42.24
C LYS A 206 36.73 -36.60 42.90
N LYS A 207 36.72 -37.09 44.15
CA LYS A 207 35.49 -37.33 44.92
C LYS A 207 34.76 -36.01 45.20
N GLN A 208 35.48 -34.97 45.61
CA GLN A 208 34.90 -33.65 45.85
C GLN A 208 34.29 -33.04 44.58
N LEU A 209 34.98 -33.13 43.45
CA LEU A 209 34.49 -32.63 42.17
C LEU A 209 33.20 -33.34 41.71
N ALA A 210 33.06 -34.62 42.00
CA ALA A 210 31.84 -35.36 41.68
C ALA A 210 30.64 -34.85 42.49
N VAL A 211 30.82 -34.65 43.81
CA VAL A 211 29.77 -34.12 44.69
C VAL A 211 29.40 -32.68 44.32
N GLU A 212 30.39 -31.83 44.00
CA GLU A 212 30.11 -30.46 43.56
C GLU A 212 29.35 -30.40 42.23
N ARG A 213 29.57 -31.36 41.33
CA ARG A 213 28.81 -31.45 40.07
C ARG A 213 27.35 -31.83 40.32
N GLU A 214 27.11 -32.78 41.21
CA GLU A 214 25.78 -33.20 41.65
C GLU A 214 25.04 -32.03 42.31
N ASN A 215 25.66 -31.34 43.27
CA ASN A 215 25.09 -30.13 43.90
C ASN A 215 24.77 -29.04 42.87
N ARG A 216 25.63 -28.83 41.87
CA ARG A 216 25.38 -27.85 40.79
C ARG A 216 24.18 -28.27 39.95
N GLU A 217 24.03 -29.56 39.65
CA GLU A 217 22.90 -30.09 38.89
C GLU A 217 21.59 -29.95 39.70
N GLU A 218 21.61 -30.23 41.00
CA GLU A 218 20.48 -29.99 41.90
C GLU A 218 20.07 -28.52 41.94
N LEU A 219 21.03 -27.61 42.13
CA LEU A 219 20.78 -26.16 42.10
C LEU A 219 20.28 -25.67 40.73
N GLU A 220 20.72 -26.30 39.63
CA GLU A 220 20.25 -25.98 38.28
C GLU A 220 18.77 -26.36 38.11
N VAL A 221 18.35 -27.50 38.67
CA VAL A 221 16.95 -27.93 38.71
C VAL A 221 16.12 -26.98 39.57
N GLU A 222 16.55 -26.67 40.80
CA GLU A 222 15.86 -25.73 41.69
C GLU A 222 15.72 -24.33 41.05
N LEU A 223 16.76 -23.85 40.35
CA LEU A 223 16.70 -22.59 39.60
C LEU A 223 15.70 -22.64 38.44
N ALA A 224 15.57 -23.77 37.75
CA ALA A 224 14.58 -23.94 36.70
C ALA A 224 13.15 -23.94 37.27
N GLU A 225 12.94 -24.62 38.39
CA GLU A 225 11.65 -24.66 39.10
C GLU A 225 11.24 -23.29 39.65
N THR A 226 12.16 -22.56 40.27
CA THR A 226 11.92 -21.20 40.76
C THR A 226 11.60 -20.23 39.63
N ARG A 227 12.31 -20.31 38.49
CA ARG A 227 11.97 -19.52 37.28
C ARG A 227 10.56 -19.83 36.78
N LYS A 228 10.19 -21.12 36.72
CA LYS A 228 8.83 -21.53 36.33
C LYS A 228 7.79 -20.94 37.30
N LEU A 229 8.03 -21.03 38.61
CA LEU A 229 7.14 -20.46 39.61
C LEU A 229 7.02 -18.93 39.48
N ILE A 230 8.13 -18.23 39.19
CA ILE A 230 8.12 -16.78 38.93
C ILE A 230 7.26 -16.48 37.71
N THR A 231 7.44 -17.18 36.58
CA THR A 231 6.61 -16.94 35.38
C THR A 231 5.12 -17.22 35.63
N GLU A 232 4.79 -18.23 36.44
CA GLU A 232 3.41 -18.49 36.84
C GLU A 232 2.86 -17.34 37.70
N LYS A 233 3.64 -16.86 38.68
CA LYS A 233 3.25 -15.72 39.51
C LYS A 233 3.12 -14.43 38.71
N GLU A 234 3.99 -14.19 37.73
CA GLU A 234 3.88 -13.07 36.79
C GLU A 234 2.60 -13.20 35.94
N SER A 235 2.24 -14.41 35.49
CA SER A 235 0.98 -14.64 34.79
C SER A 235 -0.24 -14.38 35.69
N GLN A 236 -0.18 -14.76 36.97
CA GLN A 236 -1.23 -14.47 37.95
C GLN A 236 -1.33 -12.97 38.24
N VAL A 237 -0.19 -12.28 38.40
CA VAL A 237 -0.13 -10.83 38.59
C VAL A 237 -0.67 -10.10 37.38
N THR A 238 -0.30 -10.48 36.16
CA THR A 238 -0.85 -9.86 34.94
C THR A 238 -2.35 -10.13 34.79
N MET A 239 -2.85 -11.33 35.13
CA MET A 239 -4.29 -11.59 35.15
C MET A 239 -5.01 -10.74 36.20
N MET A 240 -4.45 -10.63 37.41
CA MET A 240 -5.00 -9.78 38.48
C MET A 240 -4.94 -8.30 38.08
N GLN A 241 -3.87 -7.85 37.44
CA GLN A 241 -3.74 -6.50 36.91
C GLN A 241 -4.80 -6.23 35.85
N GLN A 242 -4.98 -7.13 34.87
CA GLN A 242 -6.05 -7.00 33.88
C GLN A 242 -7.45 -6.99 34.52
N ARG A 243 -7.67 -7.76 35.60
CA ARG A 243 -8.92 -7.71 36.36
C ARG A 243 -9.09 -6.38 37.08
N ILE A 244 -8.03 -5.88 37.71
CA ILE A 244 -8.00 -4.55 38.34
C ILE A 244 -8.27 -3.49 37.28
N ASP A 245 -7.64 -3.53 36.12
CA ASP A 245 -7.84 -2.57 35.03
C ASP A 245 -9.28 -2.64 34.49
N ARG A 246 -9.86 -3.85 34.35
CA ARG A 246 -11.28 -4.01 33.99
C ARG A 246 -12.20 -3.48 35.08
N LEU A 247 -11.91 -3.75 36.35
CA LEU A 247 -12.66 -3.22 37.48
C LEU A 247 -12.48 -1.71 37.63
N ALA A 248 -11.30 -1.17 37.33
CA ALA A 248 -11.00 0.25 37.28
C ALA A 248 -11.74 0.89 36.11
N LEU A 249 -11.82 0.27 34.94
CA LEU A 249 -12.67 0.74 33.84
C LEU A 249 -14.16 0.66 34.17
N LEU A 250 -14.62 -0.35 34.91
CA LEU A 250 -16.02 -0.46 35.35
C LEU A 250 -16.34 0.51 36.48
N ASN A 251 -15.39 0.75 37.40
CA ASN A 251 -15.51 1.68 38.50
C ASN A 251 -15.30 3.12 38.03
N GLU A 252 -14.43 3.36 37.06
CA GLU A 252 -14.37 4.60 36.29
C GLU A 252 -15.71 4.75 35.60
N LYS A 253 -16.19 3.82 34.76
CA LYS A 253 -17.56 3.89 34.21
C LYS A 253 -18.66 4.13 35.26
N GLN A 254 -18.61 3.58 36.48
CA GLN A 254 -19.60 3.80 37.56
C GLN A 254 -19.44 5.10 38.38
N ALA A 255 -18.23 5.42 38.83
CA ALA A 255 -17.89 6.63 39.59
C ALA A 255 -17.98 7.84 38.68
N ALA A 256 -17.53 7.60 37.47
CA ALA A 256 -17.75 8.51 36.44
C ALA A 256 -19.29 8.51 36.12
N ASP A 257 -20.08 7.43 35.94
CA ASP A 257 -21.56 7.52 35.72
C ASP A 257 -22.30 8.44 36.75
N GLN A 258 -21.67 8.73 37.90
CA GLN A 258 -22.10 9.73 38.86
C GLN A 258 -21.66 11.20 38.60
N LEU A 259 -20.54 11.53 37.91
CA LEU A 259 -20.26 12.90 37.42
C LEU A 259 -19.30 13.04 36.20
N GLU A 260 -18.23 12.24 36.03
CA GLU A 260 -17.14 12.47 35.02
C GLU A 260 -17.29 11.94 33.54
N PRO A 261 -18.05 10.90 33.15
CA PRO A 261 -18.51 10.43 31.86
C PRO A 261 -19.83 11.06 31.55
N LYS A 262 -20.57 11.66 32.48
CA LYS A 262 -21.59 12.57 32.00
C LYS A 262 -20.87 13.69 31.26
N GLU A 263 -19.85 14.28 31.87
CA GLU A 263 -19.02 15.29 31.19
C GLU A 263 -18.16 14.71 30.04
N MET A 264 -17.46 13.58 30.22
CA MET A 264 -16.60 12.99 29.17
C MET A 264 -17.40 12.28 28.06
N GLU A 265 -18.54 11.63 28.34
CA GLU A 265 -19.45 11.11 27.31
C GLU A 265 -20.13 12.26 26.61
N GLU A 266 -20.60 13.30 27.31
CA GLU A 266 -21.11 14.51 26.66
C GLU A 266 -20.05 15.13 25.75
N LEU A 267 -18.78 15.17 26.15
CA LEU A 267 -17.70 15.66 25.30
C LEU A 267 -17.42 14.74 24.11
N ARG A 268 -17.51 13.41 24.26
CA ARG A 268 -17.42 12.46 23.15
C ARG A 268 -18.59 12.61 22.20
N GLU A 269 -19.83 12.62 22.68
CA GLU A 269 -21.04 12.85 21.89
C GLU A 269 -20.99 14.20 21.18
N LYS A 270 -20.54 15.27 21.87
CA LYS A 270 -20.31 16.59 21.26
C LYS A 270 -19.25 16.52 20.17
N ASN A 271 -18.15 15.78 20.37
CA ASN A 271 -17.09 15.62 19.39
C ASN A 271 -17.55 14.81 18.17
N GLU A 272 -18.26 13.70 18.37
CA GLU A 272 -18.88 12.91 17.30
C GLU A 272 -19.93 13.73 16.54
N SER A 273 -20.79 14.47 17.24
CA SER A 273 -21.75 15.39 16.64
C SER A 273 -21.05 16.49 15.84
N LEU A 274 -19.95 17.06 16.35
CA LEU A 274 -19.13 18.04 15.64
C LEU A 274 -18.46 17.41 14.41
N MET A 275 -17.94 16.19 14.52
CA MET A 275 -17.34 15.46 13.42
C MET A 275 -18.37 15.17 12.33
N MET A 276 -19.57 14.74 12.70
CA MET A 276 -20.68 14.53 11.76
C MET A 276 -21.11 15.84 11.08
N ARG A 277 -21.25 16.92 11.84
CA ARG A 277 -21.52 18.26 11.28
C ARG A 277 -20.42 18.76 10.37
N LEU A 278 -19.15 18.47 10.67
CA LEU A 278 -18.02 18.81 9.81
C LEU A 278 -18.05 18.03 8.50
N HIS A 279 -18.31 16.72 8.55
CA HIS A 279 -18.45 15.90 7.34
C HIS A 279 -19.63 16.35 6.49
N GLU A 280 -20.76 16.68 7.11
CA GLU A 280 -21.94 17.21 6.41
C GLU A 280 -21.64 18.59 5.79
N ALA A 281 -20.96 19.49 6.51
CA ALA A 281 -20.53 20.77 5.96
C ALA A 281 -19.53 20.59 4.79
N LEU A 282 -18.58 19.65 4.89
CA LEU A 282 -17.66 19.33 3.79
C LEU A 282 -18.40 18.77 2.57
N LYS A 283 -19.39 17.91 2.79
CA LYS A 283 -20.26 17.40 1.73
C LYS A 283 -21.05 18.54 1.08
N GLN A 284 -21.66 19.42 1.86
CA GLN A 284 -22.35 20.61 1.35
C GLN A 284 -21.40 21.53 0.57
N CYS A 285 -20.16 21.73 1.02
CA CYS A 285 -19.15 22.48 0.27
C CYS A 285 -18.80 21.80 -1.06
N GLN A 286 -18.72 20.47 -1.09
CA GLN A 286 -18.48 19.71 -2.32
C GLN A 286 -19.66 19.82 -3.28
N ASP A 287 -20.88 19.68 -2.78
CA ASP A 287 -22.12 19.84 -3.56
C ASP A 287 -22.20 21.26 -4.14
N LEU A 288 -22.01 22.29 -3.32
CA LEU A 288 -21.94 23.70 -3.76
C LEU A 288 -20.83 23.93 -4.79
N LYS A 289 -19.68 23.27 -4.67
CA LYS A 289 -18.61 23.35 -5.68
C LYS A 289 -19.05 22.74 -7.01
N THR A 290 -19.79 21.63 -6.99
CA THR A 290 -20.35 21.03 -8.20
C THR A 290 -21.45 21.89 -8.82
N GLU A 291 -22.36 22.43 -7.98
CA GLU A 291 -23.45 23.31 -8.39
C GLU A 291 -22.89 24.61 -8.99
N LYS A 292 -21.90 25.22 -8.33
CA LYS A 292 -21.17 26.37 -8.88
C LYS A 292 -20.59 26.05 -10.25
N GLY A 293 -19.93 24.89 -10.41
CA GLY A 293 -19.40 24.46 -11.71
C GLY A 293 -20.48 24.26 -12.78
N GLN A 294 -21.68 23.81 -12.40
CA GLN A 294 -22.83 23.72 -13.32
C GLN A 294 -23.39 25.09 -13.69
N MET A 295 -23.52 25.99 -12.71
CA MET A 295 -23.95 27.37 -12.93
C MET A 295 -22.96 28.13 -13.81
N ASP A 296 -21.66 28.00 -13.58
CA ASP A 296 -20.61 28.62 -14.41
C ASP A 296 -20.70 28.16 -15.88
N ARG A 297 -20.94 26.86 -16.13
CA ARG A 297 -21.19 26.35 -17.48
C ARG A 297 -22.45 26.96 -18.10
N LYS A 298 -23.53 27.10 -17.32
CA LYS A 298 -24.77 27.71 -17.79
C LYS A 298 -24.62 29.20 -18.08
N ILE A 299 -23.81 29.91 -17.30
CA ILE A 299 -23.45 31.32 -17.56
C ILE A 299 -22.67 31.43 -18.87
N ASN A 300 -21.70 30.53 -19.11
CA ASN A 300 -20.96 30.51 -20.37
C ASN A 300 -21.89 30.26 -21.57
N GLN A 301 -22.77 29.27 -21.47
CA GLN A 301 -23.75 28.98 -22.51
C GLN A 301 -24.68 30.17 -22.78
N LEU A 302 -25.24 30.80 -21.74
CA LEU A 302 -26.09 31.98 -21.90
C LEU A 302 -25.32 33.18 -22.46
N SER A 303 -24.03 33.28 -22.18
CA SER A 303 -23.16 34.32 -22.71
C SER A 303 -22.86 34.11 -24.20
N GLU A 304 -22.67 32.87 -24.64
CA GLU A 304 -22.58 32.49 -26.05
C GLU A 304 -23.90 32.79 -26.78
N GLU A 305 -25.03 32.34 -26.24
CA GLU A 305 -26.36 32.61 -26.81
C GLU A 305 -26.66 34.12 -26.90
N ASN A 306 -26.30 34.90 -25.86
CA ASN A 306 -26.42 36.36 -25.91
C ASN A 306 -25.49 36.99 -26.94
N GLY A 307 -24.29 36.42 -27.14
CA GLY A 307 -23.36 36.82 -28.19
C GLY A 307 -23.97 36.63 -29.58
N ASP A 308 -24.55 35.46 -29.84
CA ASP A 308 -25.23 35.12 -31.09
C ASP A 308 -26.46 36.01 -31.34
N LEU A 309 -27.27 36.23 -30.30
CA LEU A 309 -28.42 37.15 -30.39
C LEU A 309 -27.97 38.58 -30.67
N SER A 310 -26.90 39.04 -30.03
CA SER A 310 -26.32 40.37 -30.27
C SER A 310 -25.79 40.51 -31.70
N PHE A 311 -25.17 39.45 -32.24
CA PHE A 311 -24.74 39.41 -33.64
C PHE A 311 -25.93 39.54 -34.60
N LYS A 312 -26.97 38.70 -34.41
CA LYS A 312 -28.20 38.76 -35.23
C LYS A 312 -28.89 40.12 -35.13
N LEU A 313 -28.93 40.74 -33.95
CA LEU A 313 -29.51 42.06 -33.76
C LEU A 313 -28.74 43.13 -34.55
N ARG A 314 -27.40 43.04 -34.56
CA ARG A 314 -26.54 43.94 -35.33
C ARG A 314 -26.73 43.74 -36.84
N GLU A 315 -26.88 42.50 -37.29
CA GLU A 315 -27.19 42.17 -38.68
C GLU A 315 -28.55 42.74 -39.12
N ILE A 316 -29.60 42.53 -38.31
CA ILE A 316 -30.93 43.12 -38.56
C ILE A 316 -30.86 44.64 -38.58
N ALA A 317 -30.14 45.27 -37.66
CA ALA A 317 -29.96 46.72 -37.65
C ALA A 317 -29.26 47.20 -38.94
N SER A 318 -28.26 46.48 -39.42
CA SER A 318 -27.60 46.76 -40.70
C SER A 318 -28.58 46.65 -41.87
N HIS A 319 -29.41 45.60 -41.90
CA HIS A 319 -30.42 45.42 -42.95
C HIS A 319 -31.47 46.53 -42.91
N LEU A 320 -31.89 46.96 -41.72
CA LEU A 320 -32.83 48.08 -41.58
C LEU A 320 -32.25 49.40 -42.10
N VAL A 321 -30.97 49.67 -41.84
CA VAL A 321 -30.28 50.86 -42.39
C VAL A 321 -30.24 50.79 -43.92
N GLN A 322 -29.87 49.64 -44.50
CA GLN A 322 -29.86 49.45 -45.96
C GLN A 322 -31.24 49.63 -46.59
N LEU A 323 -32.29 49.09 -45.97
CA LEU A 323 -33.66 49.26 -46.43
C LEU A 323 -34.13 50.72 -46.31
N GLN A 324 -33.73 51.42 -45.25
CA GLN A 324 -34.03 52.84 -45.08
C GLN A 324 -33.34 53.70 -46.14
N GLU A 325 -32.08 53.40 -46.48
CA GLU A 325 -31.33 54.06 -47.55
C GLU A 325 -32.02 53.84 -48.90
N ALA A 326 -32.35 52.59 -49.25
CA ALA A 326 -33.08 52.27 -50.48
C ALA A 326 -34.46 52.93 -50.56
N LEU A 327 -35.18 53.04 -49.43
CA LEU A 327 -36.45 53.75 -49.37
C LEU A 327 -36.29 55.25 -49.60
N ASN A 328 -35.24 55.85 -49.03
CA ASN A 328 -34.94 57.27 -49.23
C ASN A 328 -34.58 57.55 -50.69
N GLU A 329 -33.73 56.74 -51.30
CA GLU A 329 -33.38 56.83 -52.73
C GLU A 329 -34.62 56.74 -53.62
N LEU A 330 -35.48 55.73 -53.40
CA LEU A 330 -36.71 55.57 -54.17
C LEU A 330 -37.69 56.75 -53.97
N SER A 331 -37.75 57.30 -52.76
CA SER A 331 -38.55 58.50 -52.45
C SER A 331 -38.02 59.73 -53.18
N GLU A 332 -36.70 59.93 -53.21
CA GLU A 332 -36.06 61.01 -53.96
C GLU A 332 -36.31 60.86 -55.47
N GLU A 333 -36.12 59.66 -56.03
CA GLU A 333 -36.45 59.35 -57.42
C GLU A 333 -37.92 59.62 -57.74
N HIS A 334 -38.84 59.21 -56.86
CA HIS A 334 -40.27 59.48 -57.02
C HIS A 334 -40.57 60.99 -57.03
N ASN A 335 -39.99 61.76 -56.11
CA ASN A 335 -40.18 63.20 -56.05
C ASN A 335 -39.61 63.91 -57.30
N LEU A 336 -38.44 63.48 -57.79
CA LEU A 336 -37.87 63.99 -59.04
C LEU A 336 -38.75 63.67 -60.24
N ALA A 337 -39.23 62.43 -60.37
CA ALA A 337 -40.13 62.03 -61.44
C ALA A 337 -41.46 62.80 -61.39
N LEU A 338 -42.01 63.00 -60.20
CA LEU A 338 -43.23 63.79 -60.00
C LEU A 338 -43.03 65.25 -60.42
N ALA A 339 -41.93 65.88 -59.99
CA ALA A 339 -41.60 67.26 -60.35
C ALA A 339 -41.43 67.43 -61.87
N GLN A 340 -40.71 66.51 -62.52
CA GLN A 340 -40.55 66.50 -63.98
C GLN A 340 -41.88 66.30 -64.72
N SER A 341 -42.75 65.43 -64.20
CA SER A 341 -44.09 65.22 -64.78
C SER A 341 -44.96 66.47 -64.66
N GLN A 342 -44.92 67.15 -63.52
CA GLN A 342 -45.65 68.41 -63.30
C GLN A 342 -45.13 69.53 -64.19
N GLU A 343 -43.80 69.64 -64.34
CA GLU A 343 -43.19 70.62 -65.24
C GLU A 343 -43.61 70.38 -66.69
N LYS A 344 -43.54 69.12 -67.17
CA LYS A 344 -44.01 68.75 -68.52
C LYS A 344 -45.50 69.01 -68.70
N GLN A 345 -46.32 68.71 -67.69
CA GLN A 345 -47.75 69.03 -67.72
C GLN A 345 -47.97 70.54 -67.87
N GLY A 346 -47.28 71.36 -67.06
CA GLY A 346 -47.37 72.82 -67.15
C GLY A 346 -46.90 73.37 -68.50
N GLN A 347 -45.82 72.81 -69.07
CA GLN A 347 -45.35 73.14 -70.42
C GLN A 347 -46.43 72.84 -71.47
N LEU A 348 -46.97 71.62 -71.48
CA LEU A 348 -48.03 71.22 -72.40
C LEU A 348 -49.31 72.05 -72.23
N GLU A 349 -49.70 72.39 -71.01
CA GLU A 349 -50.85 73.28 -70.74
C GLU A 349 -50.61 74.68 -71.30
N SER A 350 -49.39 75.22 -71.17
CA SER A 350 -49.02 76.52 -71.74
C SER A 350 -48.98 76.52 -73.27
N GLU A 351 -48.44 75.46 -73.87
CA GLU A 351 -48.43 75.24 -75.32
C GLU A 351 -49.86 75.12 -75.87
N LEU A 352 -50.73 74.38 -75.17
CA LEU A 352 -52.14 74.26 -75.52
C LEU A 352 -52.86 75.61 -75.45
N GLN A 353 -52.62 76.41 -74.40
CA GLN A 353 -53.19 77.76 -74.28
C GLN A 353 -52.71 78.70 -75.39
N ALA A 354 -51.41 78.65 -75.73
CA ALA A 354 -50.85 79.42 -76.84
C ALA A 354 -51.48 79.01 -78.18
N ALA A 355 -51.57 77.70 -78.46
CA ALA A 355 -52.23 77.19 -79.66
C ALA A 355 -53.71 77.59 -79.73
N LEU A 356 -54.42 77.61 -78.59
CA LEU A 356 -55.80 78.09 -78.52
C LEU A 356 -55.92 79.60 -78.78
N GLN A 357 -54.97 80.42 -78.33
CA GLN A 357 -54.90 81.85 -78.65
C GLN A 357 -54.64 82.08 -80.14
N ASP A 358 -53.66 81.39 -80.72
CA ASP A 358 -53.33 81.46 -82.15
C ASP A 358 -54.51 81.00 -83.02
N LYS A 359 -55.22 79.94 -82.58
CA LYS A 359 -56.45 79.48 -83.20
C LYS A 359 -57.50 80.60 -83.21
N LYS A 360 -57.75 81.27 -82.08
CA LYS A 360 -58.72 82.38 -82.00
C LYS A 360 -58.35 83.55 -82.93
N CYS A 361 -57.09 83.97 -82.94
CA CYS A 361 -56.60 85.02 -83.84
C CYS A 361 -56.78 84.63 -85.32
N SER A 362 -56.56 83.35 -85.65
CA SER A 362 -56.78 82.82 -87.00
C SER A 362 -58.27 82.75 -87.35
N GLU A 363 -59.14 82.34 -86.43
CA GLU A 363 -60.60 82.38 -86.57
C GLU A 363 -61.09 83.82 -86.84
N GLU A 364 -60.63 84.81 -86.06
CA GLU A 364 -60.92 86.24 -86.29
C GLU A 364 -60.45 86.70 -87.68
N LYS A 365 -59.23 86.32 -88.10
CA LYS A 365 -58.72 86.63 -89.44
C LYS A 365 -59.57 86.01 -90.54
N ILE A 366 -60.05 84.78 -90.35
CA ILE A 366 -60.95 84.10 -91.29
C ILE A 366 -62.28 84.85 -91.36
N GLU A 367 -62.89 85.23 -90.23
CA GLU A 367 -64.13 86.02 -90.21
C GLU A 367 -63.97 87.37 -90.95
N ILE A 368 -62.87 88.07 -90.73
CA ILE A 368 -62.55 89.31 -91.46
C ILE A 368 -62.42 89.05 -92.96
N LEU A 369 -61.70 87.98 -93.36
CA LEU A 369 -61.54 87.62 -94.76
C LEU A 369 -62.87 87.22 -95.40
N GLN A 370 -63.71 86.44 -94.71
CA GLN A 370 -65.06 86.11 -95.17
C GLN A 370 -65.90 87.38 -95.35
N GLY A 371 -65.89 88.31 -94.39
CA GLY A 371 -66.59 89.58 -94.52
C GLY A 371 -66.10 90.43 -95.71
N LYS A 372 -64.79 90.43 -95.99
CA LYS A 372 -64.22 91.07 -97.19
C LYS A 372 -64.65 90.38 -98.48
N ILE A 373 -64.67 89.05 -98.50
CA ILE A 373 -65.16 88.27 -99.65
C ILE A 373 -66.62 88.61 -99.92
N SER A 374 -67.49 88.60 -98.91
CA SER A 374 -68.90 88.99 -99.09
C SER A 374 -69.05 90.42 -99.62
N LEU A 375 -68.23 91.38 -99.17
CA LEU A 375 -68.23 92.74 -99.73
C LEU A 375 -67.78 92.79 -101.20
N LEU A 376 -66.75 92.01 -101.55
CA LEU A 376 -66.26 91.90 -102.93
C LEU A 376 -67.29 91.20 -103.83
N GLU A 377 -67.98 90.18 -103.34
CA GLU A 377 -69.10 89.52 -104.02
C GLU A 377 -70.28 90.49 -104.23
N ASP A 378 -70.60 91.33 -103.24
CA ASP A 378 -71.57 92.42 -103.37
C ASP A 378 -71.14 93.49 -104.40
N GLN A 379 -69.84 93.77 -104.51
CA GLN A 379 -69.31 94.66 -105.55
C GLN A 379 -69.34 94.00 -106.94
N LEU A 380 -69.01 92.70 -107.02
CA LEU A 380 -69.07 91.92 -108.24
C LEU A 380 -70.50 91.73 -108.74
N SER A 381 -71.48 91.55 -107.85
CA SER A 381 -72.90 91.53 -108.23
C SER A 381 -73.37 92.89 -108.74
N LYS A 382 -72.97 94.01 -108.11
CA LYS A 382 -73.20 95.38 -108.65
C LYS A 382 -72.52 95.63 -110.01
N LEU A 383 -71.35 95.04 -110.23
CA LEU A 383 -70.65 95.05 -111.53
C LEU A 383 -71.33 94.13 -112.55
N GLY A 384 -71.86 92.99 -112.11
CA GLY A 384 -72.67 92.06 -112.89
C GLY A 384 -74.01 92.67 -113.34
N ASP A 385 -74.59 93.55 -112.53
CA ASP A 385 -75.77 94.35 -112.89
C ASP A 385 -75.42 95.50 -113.88
N SER A 386 -74.13 95.78 -114.12
CA SER A 386 -73.66 96.86 -115.00
C SER A 386 -72.89 96.42 -116.26
N THR A 387 -72.77 95.11 -116.53
CA THR A 387 -72.19 94.62 -117.79
C THR A 387 -72.86 93.34 -118.29
N ALA A 388 -73.90 93.52 -119.10
CA ALA A 388 -74.36 92.48 -120.02
C ALA A 388 -73.44 92.47 -121.26
N GLN A 389 -73.03 91.26 -121.66
CA GLN A 389 -72.31 90.91 -122.89
C GLN A 389 -70.79 91.25 -122.87
N GLU A 390 -69.85 90.35 -123.18
CA GLU A 390 -69.82 89.23 -124.11
C GLU A 390 -68.89 88.10 -123.62
N LYS A 391 -69.23 86.85 -124.00
CA LYS A 391 -68.34 85.68 -123.92
C LYS A 391 -67.17 85.84 -124.88
N GLY A 392 -65.96 85.79 -124.36
CA GLY A 392 -64.73 85.59 -125.14
C GLY A 392 -63.88 84.53 -124.46
N GLU A 393 -63.62 83.41 -125.16
CA GLU A 393 -62.75 82.33 -124.70
C GLU A 393 -61.32 82.84 -124.56
N VAL A 394 -60.81 82.84 -123.32
CA VAL A 394 -59.51 83.41 -123.00
C VAL A 394 -58.47 82.29 -123.02
N MET A 395 -57.43 82.50 -123.83
CA MET A 395 -56.20 81.70 -123.96
C MET A 395 -55.51 81.36 -122.60
N GLY A 396 -55.94 82.00 -121.51
CA GLY A 396 -55.54 81.70 -120.14
C GLY A 396 -56.09 80.38 -119.58
N ASP A 397 -57.25 79.90 -120.03
CA ASP A 397 -57.77 78.60 -119.58
C ASP A 397 -57.02 77.45 -120.23
N VAL A 398 -56.55 77.64 -121.47
CA VAL A 398 -55.64 76.68 -122.15
C VAL A 398 -54.27 76.66 -121.48
N LEU A 399 -53.72 77.82 -121.08
CA LEU A 399 -52.44 77.88 -120.34
C LEU A 399 -52.56 77.31 -118.92
N LYS A 400 -53.65 77.57 -118.20
CA LYS A 400 -53.93 76.94 -116.90
C LYS A 400 -54.14 75.44 -117.03
N MET A 401 -54.77 74.97 -118.11
CA MET A 401 -54.92 73.55 -118.39
C MET A 401 -53.57 72.89 -118.69
N GLU A 402 -52.67 73.56 -119.41
CA GLU A 402 -51.31 73.04 -119.65
C GLU A 402 -50.45 73.07 -118.37
N GLU A 403 -50.59 74.10 -117.52
CA GLU A 403 -49.91 74.20 -116.22
C GLU A 403 -50.41 73.11 -115.24
N LEU A 404 -51.72 72.89 -115.17
CA LEU A 404 -52.33 71.77 -114.45
C LEU A 404 -51.89 70.42 -115.01
N LYS A 405 -51.70 70.29 -116.33
CA LYS A 405 -51.20 69.06 -116.95
C LYS A 405 -49.74 68.82 -116.56
N GLN A 406 -48.92 69.87 -116.49
CA GLN A 406 -47.55 69.79 -116.01
C GLN A 406 -47.50 69.45 -114.51
N GLU A 407 -48.39 70.02 -113.70
CA GLU A 407 -48.52 69.70 -112.27
C GLU A 407 -49.00 68.25 -112.06
N VAL A 408 -49.95 67.76 -112.86
CA VAL A 408 -50.36 66.35 -112.86
C VAL A 408 -49.18 65.45 -113.22
N THR A 409 -48.35 65.79 -114.21
CA THR A 409 -47.14 64.98 -114.51
C THR A 409 -46.11 65.01 -113.38
N SER A 410 -45.93 66.15 -112.71
CA SER A 410 -45.05 66.31 -111.53
C SER A 410 -45.55 65.50 -110.33
N LEU A 411 -46.85 65.53 -110.05
CA LEU A 411 -47.50 64.73 -109.01
C LEU A 411 -47.47 63.24 -109.36
N THR A 412 -47.61 62.87 -110.63
CA THR A 412 -47.47 61.48 -111.09
C THR A 412 -46.03 60.98 -110.90
N ALA A 413 -45.03 61.82 -111.16
CA ALA A 413 -43.62 61.48 -110.90
C ALA A 413 -43.33 61.34 -109.39
N LYS A 414 -43.84 62.25 -108.55
CA LYS A 414 -43.76 62.13 -107.08
C LYS A 414 -44.50 60.90 -106.56
N GLY A 415 -45.64 60.56 -107.16
CA GLY A 415 -46.39 59.35 -106.88
C GLY A 415 -45.58 58.09 -107.19
N ALA A 416 -44.90 58.05 -108.33
CA ALA A 416 -44.01 56.96 -108.70
C ALA A 416 -42.79 56.84 -107.76
N GLU A 417 -42.22 57.98 -107.32
CA GLU A 417 -41.10 58.00 -106.37
C GLU A 417 -41.53 57.51 -104.97
N LEU A 418 -42.68 57.96 -104.49
CA LEU A 418 -43.27 57.46 -103.24
C LEU A 418 -43.66 55.98 -103.34
N GLN A 419 -44.12 55.52 -104.50
CA GLN A 419 -44.42 54.11 -104.69
C GLN A 419 -43.15 53.25 -104.70
N ALA A 420 -42.04 53.76 -105.23
CA ALA A 420 -40.73 53.11 -105.15
C ALA A 420 -40.14 53.12 -103.72
N THR A 421 -40.40 54.15 -102.92
CA THR A 421 -39.97 54.16 -101.50
C THR A 421 -40.78 53.17 -100.66
N VAL A 422 -42.10 53.08 -100.91
CA VAL A 422 -42.97 52.09 -100.24
C VAL A 422 -42.51 50.66 -100.57
N LEU A 423 -42.25 50.34 -101.84
CA LEU A 423 -41.77 49.00 -102.22
C LEU A 423 -40.43 48.66 -101.54
N ARG A 424 -39.49 49.60 -101.45
CA ARG A 424 -38.22 49.39 -100.70
C ARG A 424 -38.45 49.13 -99.21
N LEU A 425 -39.37 49.87 -98.59
CA LEU A 425 -39.70 49.67 -97.17
C LEU A 425 -40.42 48.35 -96.94
N GLU A 426 -41.23 47.89 -97.89
CA GLU A 426 -41.87 46.57 -97.85
C GLU A 426 -40.84 45.44 -97.96
N GLU A 427 -39.87 45.55 -98.86
CA GLU A 427 -38.75 44.59 -98.97
C GLU A 427 -37.91 44.58 -97.68
N GLU A 428 -37.58 45.75 -97.12
CA GLU A 428 -36.82 45.87 -95.88
C GLU A 428 -37.58 45.30 -94.68
N LYS A 429 -38.91 45.49 -94.64
CA LYS A 429 -39.80 44.88 -93.65
C LYS A 429 -39.79 43.35 -93.77
N GLN A 430 -39.96 42.81 -94.98
CA GLN A 430 -39.94 41.37 -95.22
C GLN A 430 -38.61 40.74 -94.81
N LEU A 431 -37.49 41.39 -95.11
CA LEU A 431 -36.16 40.95 -94.67
C LEU A 431 -36.02 40.92 -93.15
N ARG A 432 -36.51 41.96 -92.44
CA ARG A 432 -36.51 41.98 -90.96
C ARG A 432 -37.43 40.92 -90.37
N GLU A 433 -38.59 40.69 -90.95
CA GLU A 433 -39.52 39.63 -90.51
C GLU A 433 -38.92 38.24 -90.68
N ALA A 434 -38.25 37.98 -91.82
CA ALA A 434 -37.54 36.72 -92.04
C ALA A 434 -36.39 36.51 -91.03
N ALA A 435 -35.62 37.57 -90.72
CA ALA A 435 -34.56 37.51 -89.71
C ALA A 435 -35.13 37.21 -88.32
N LEU A 436 -36.21 37.88 -87.91
CA LEU A 436 -36.89 37.62 -86.64
C LEU A 436 -37.44 36.19 -86.55
N GLN A 437 -38.00 35.65 -87.64
CA GLN A 437 -38.46 34.26 -87.66
C GLN A 437 -37.31 33.27 -87.49
N SER A 438 -36.15 33.53 -88.11
CA SER A 438 -34.97 32.68 -87.96
C SER A 438 -34.41 32.68 -86.53
N GLU A 439 -34.40 33.84 -85.86
CA GLU A 439 -33.97 33.96 -84.47
C GLU A 439 -34.96 33.26 -83.52
N ARG A 440 -36.27 33.39 -83.78
CA ARG A 440 -37.29 32.64 -83.02
C ARG A 440 -37.11 31.13 -83.14
N ALA A 441 -36.84 30.62 -84.34
CA ALA A 441 -36.58 29.20 -84.55
C ALA A 441 -35.33 28.73 -83.78
N ARG A 442 -34.25 29.53 -83.77
CA ARG A 442 -33.04 29.23 -82.98
C ARG A 442 -33.32 29.19 -81.48
N PHE A 443 -34.07 30.16 -80.95
CA PHE A 443 -34.46 30.16 -79.56
C PHE A 443 -35.34 28.94 -79.21
N GLU A 444 -36.22 28.52 -80.12
CA GLU A 444 -37.04 27.33 -79.95
C GLU A 444 -36.21 26.03 -79.95
N GLU A 445 -35.21 25.93 -80.83
CA GLU A 445 -34.25 24.82 -80.82
C GLU A 445 -33.41 24.78 -79.52
N GLU A 446 -32.89 25.93 -79.07
CA GLU A 446 -32.14 26.02 -77.81
C GLU A 446 -33.00 25.68 -76.59
N THR A 447 -34.26 26.12 -76.56
CA THR A 447 -35.18 25.76 -75.47
C THR A 447 -35.53 24.27 -75.48
N GLN A 448 -35.68 23.65 -76.65
CA GLN A 448 -35.84 22.20 -76.76
C GLN A 448 -34.57 21.45 -76.29
N GLN A 449 -33.37 21.92 -76.65
CA GLN A 449 -32.11 21.33 -76.20
C GLN A 449 -31.93 21.44 -74.67
N LEU A 450 -32.23 22.60 -74.09
CA LEU A 450 -32.21 22.79 -72.64
C LEU A 450 -33.26 21.92 -71.94
N GLY A 451 -34.46 21.78 -72.51
CA GLY A 451 -35.48 20.85 -72.02
C GLY A 451 -35.01 19.39 -72.02
N GLY A 452 -34.32 18.96 -73.08
CA GLY A 452 -33.66 17.65 -73.15
C GLY A 452 -32.58 17.46 -72.08
N LEU A 453 -31.78 18.50 -71.81
CA LEU A 453 -30.75 18.45 -70.77
C LEU A 453 -31.36 18.35 -69.37
N VAL A 454 -32.42 19.12 -69.09
CA VAL A 454 -33.14 19.09 -67.81
C VAL A 454 -33.76 17.72 -67.57
N THR A 455 -34.41 17.13 -68.58
CA THR A 455 -34.98 15.77 -68.46
C THR A 455 -33.89 14.72 -68.25
N SER A 456 -32.74 14.82 -68.93
CA SER A 456 -31.59 13.94 -68.70
C SER A 456 -31.02 14.09 -67.29
N LEU A 457 -30.92 15.32 -66.76
CA LEU A 457 -30.46 15.58 -65.40
C LEU A 457 -31.45 15.06 -64.35
N GLN A 458 -32.76 15.24 -64.58
CA GLN A 458 -33.80 14.68 -63.71
C GLN A 458 -33.76 13.15 -63.70
N ASN A 459 -33.56 12.52 -64.87
CA ASN A 459 -33.40 11.07 -64.96
C ASN A 459 -32.15 10.60 -64.21
N SER A 460 -30.99 11.25 -64.41
CA SER A 460 -29.75 10.95 -63.69
C SER A 460 -29.88 11.15 -62.17
N LEU A 461 -30.57 12.21 -61.73
CA LEU A 461 -30.86 12.45 -60.33
C LEU A 461 -31.76 11.36 -59.74
N SER A 462 -32.78 10.93 -60.50
CA SER A 462 -33.67 9.84 -60.07
C SER A 462 -32.95 8.49 -60.01
N GLU A 463 -32.01 8.23 -60.94
CA GLU A 463 -31.15 7.05 -60.91
C GLU A 463 -30.19 7.09 -59.73
N SER A 464 -29.56 8.24 -59.47
CA SER A 464 -28.72 8.48 -58.29
C SER A 464 -29.50 8.31 -56.98
N HIS A 465 -30.76 8.75 -56.94
CA HIS A 465 -31.62 8.53 -55.79
C HIS A 465 -31.92 7.04 -55.58
N ARG A 466 -32.24 6.31 -56.64
CA ARG A 466 -32.48 4.86 -56.58
C ARG A 466 -31.23 4.08 -56.19
N THR A 467 -30.04 4.49 -56.66
CA THR A 467 -28.78 3.85 -56.25
C THR A 467 -28.46 4.15 -54.79
N ARG A 468 -28.68 5.38 -54.32
CA ARG A 468 -28.57 5.74 -52.90
C ARG A 468 -29.51 4.93 -52.01
N GLU A 469 -30.78 4.80 -52.40
CA GLU A 469 -31.75 3.99 -51.65
C GLU A 469 -31.36 2.51 -51.59
N ARG A 470 -30.85 1.94 -52.69
CA ARG A 470 -30.32 0.57 -52.69
C ARG A 470 -29.12 0.42 -51.76
N LEU A 471 -28.17 1.35 -51.79
CA LEU A 471 -27.01 1.33 -50.89
C LEU A 471 -27.42 1.50 -49.42
N GLU A 472 -28.43 2.32 -49.12
CA GLU A 472 -28.99 2.42 -47.77
C GLU A 472 -29.66 1.12 -47.32
N GLN A 473 -30.36 0.42 -48.21
CA GLN A 473 -30.93 -0.90 -47.92
C GLN A 473 -29.83 -1.97 -47.73
N ASP A 474 -28.79 -1.96 -48.56
CA ASP A 474 -27.64 -2.86 -48.43
C ASP A 474 -26.85 -2.59 -47.13
N LEU A 475 -26.72 -1.32 -46.71
CA LEU A 475 -26.14 -0.98 -45.41
C LEU A 475 -26.99 -1.49 -44.26
N ARG A 476 -28.31 -1.27 -44.30
CA ARG A 476 -29.23 -1.76 -43.25
C ARG A 476 -29.25 -3.29 -43.16
N THR A 477 -29.16 -3.99 -44.28
CA THR A 477 -29.07 -5.46 -44.29
C THR A 477 -27.73 -5.93 -43.74
N ARG A 478 -26.61 -5.28 -44.08
CA ARG A 478 -25.30 -5.58 -43.46
C ARG A 478 -25.25 -5.28 -41.96
N GLU A 479 -25.86 -4.19 -41.51
CA GLU A 479 -25.98 -3.88 -40.09
C GLU A 479 -26.79 -4.97 -39.37
N ALA A 480 -27.89 -5.44 -39.97
CA ALA A 480 -28.68 -6.55 -39.44
C ALA A 480 -27.95 -7.90 -39.47
N GLU A 481 -27.05 -8.14 -40.43
CA GLU A 481 -26.20 -9.35 -40.49
C GLU A 481 -25.01 -9.33 -39.53
N VAL A 482 -24.55 -8.16 -39.09
CA VAL A 482 -23.46 -8.00 -38.10
C VAL A 482 -23.99 -8.07 -36.65
N GLU A 483 -25.28 -7.79 -36.45
CA GLU A 483 -25.96 -7.93 -35.15
C GLU A 483 -26.53 -9.33 -34.86
N ALA A 484 -26.42 -10.27 -35.82
CA ALA A 484 -26.81 -11.69 -35.70
C ALA A 484 -25.58 -12.60 -35.61
#